data_AF-A0A6G1F606-F1
#
_entry.id   AF-A0A6G1F606-F1
#
_cell.length_a   1.000
_cell.length_b   1.000
_cell.length_c   1.000
_cell.angle_alpha   90.00
_cell.angle_beta   90.00
_cell.angle_gamma   90.00
#
_symmetry.space_group_name_H-M   'P 1'
#
loop_
_entity.id
_entity.type
_entity.pdbx_description
1 polymer ?
#
loop_
_entity_poly.entity_id
_entity_poly.type
_entity_poly.pdbx_seq_one_letter_code
_entity_poly.pdbx_strand_id
1 'polypeptide(L)'
;MCFREFGDRVKHWTTMDEPNLLSIAAYNSGTFPPCRCSPPFGIINCTAGNSTVEPYVVAHNSILAHASALNLYRDKYHATQKGVVCINVYSFWNYPYSPSSADIAATQRSSLRTIRYLSSYMGSTLAALRNGTNVKGYFVWSFLDVFELLAGYHSPYGLHHVDFEDPSLPRQPKLSAHWYSKFLRSEIGINIDSIIGPDAHEHPDD
;
A
#
# COMPACT_ATOMS: atom_id res chain seq x y z
N MET A 1 16.56 2.11 -19.09
CA MET A 1 15.80 3.01 -19.97
C MET A 1 15.24 4.18 -19.16
N CYS A 2 14.21 3.98 -18.31
CA CYS A 2 13.49 5.05 -17.62
C CYS A 2 14.36 6.13 -16.94
N PHE A 3 15.38 5.75 -16.15
CA PHE A 3 16.28 6.73 -15.51
C PHE A 3 16.98 7.66 -16.51
N ARG A 4 17.32 7.18 -17.71
CA ARG A 4 17.97 7.98 -18.76
C ARG A 4 16.98 8.96 -19.40
N GLU A 5 15.76 8.52 -19.70
CA GLU A 5 14.78 9.33 -20.47
C GLU A 5 14.02 10.35 -19.61
N PHE A 6 13.85 10.08 -18.30
CA PHE A 6 12.98 10.88 -17.43
C PHE A 6 13.65 11.37 -16.13
N GLY A 7 14.87 10.95 -15.82
CA GLY A 7 15.54 11.31 -14.56
C GLY A 7 16.06 12.74 -14.48
N ASP A 8 15.98 13.49 -15.58
CA ASP A 8 16.06 14.95 -15.59
C ASP A 8 14.95 15.57 -14.71
N ARG A 9 13.72 15.06 -14.82
CA ARG A 9 12.50 15.55 -14.14
C ARG A 9 12.06 14.68 -12.97
N VAL A 10 12.10 13.36 -13.08
CA VAL A 10 11.61 12.41 -12.08
C VAL A 10 12.67 12.19 -10.99
N LYS A 11 12.33 12.56 -9.75
CA LYS A 11 13.21 12.51 -8.58
C LYS A 11 12.82 11.47 -7.53
N HIS A 12 11.67 10.82 -7.68
CA HIS A 12 11.21 9.75 -6.80
C HIS A 12 10.82 8.56 -7.66
N TRP A 13 11.39 7.40 -7.36
CA TRP A 13 11.28 6.20 -8.20
C TRP A 13 10.91 4.98 -7.35
N THR A 14 9.73 4.41 -7.58
CA THR A 14 9.41 3.07 -7.09
C THR A 14 9.88 2.04 -8.12
N THR A 15 10.67 1.04 -7.70
CA THR A 15 11.13 -0.04 -8.61
C THR A 15 10.10 -1.16 -8.77
N MET A 16 9.39 -1.48 -7.69
CA MET A 16 8.33 -2.49 -7.64
C MET A 16 7.25 -2.04 -6.68
N ASP A 17 6.03 -2.31 -7.05
CA ASP A 17 4.84 -2.09 -6.24
C ASP A 17 4.38 -3.43 -5.67
N GLU A 18 4.22 -3.50 -4.36
CA GLU A 18 3.59 -4.60 -3.62
C GLU A 18 4.12 -6.02 -3.94
N PRO A 19 5.45 -6.25 -4.00
CA PRO A 19 6.01 -7.55 -4.40
C PRO A 19 5.61 -8.69 -3.45
N ASN A 20 5.30 -8.37 -2.19
CA ASN A 20 4.80 -9.32 -1.20
C ASN A 20 3.34 -9.73 -1.48
N LEU A 21 2.48 -8.78 -1.89
CA LEU A 21 1.12 -9.11 -2.31
C LEU A 21 1.15 -9.91 -3.61
N LEU A 22 1.96 -9.49 -4.60
CA LEU A 22 2.15 -10.23 -5.86
C LEU A 22 2.62 -11.67 -5.62
N SER A 23 3.60 -11.88 -4.73
CA SER A 23 4.11 -13.22 -4.42
C SER A 23 3.03 -14.14 -3.84
N ILE A 24 2.14 -13.61 -3.00
CA ILE A 24 1.03 -14.38 -2.43
C ILE A 24 -0.09 -14.58 -3.47
N ALA A 25 -0.57 -13.49 -4.07
CA ALA A 25 -1.72 -13.50 -4.95
C ALA A 25 -1.48 -14.28 -6.25
N ALA A 26 -0.26 -14.24 -6.81
CA ALA A 26 0.03 -14.85 -8.11
C ALA A 26 0.66 -16.25 -8.04
N TYR A 27 1.29 -16.61 -6.91
CA TYR A 27 2.07 -17.85 -6.76
C TYR A 27 1.70 -18.70 -5.52
N ASN A 28 0.87 -18.20 -4.60
CA ASN A 28 0.31 -18.99 -3.49
C ASN A 28 -1.17 -19.32 -3.71
N SER A 29 -2.03 -18.30 -3.86
CA SER A 29 -3.46 -18.46 -4.11
C SER A 29 -3.82 -18.66 -5.59
N GLY A 30 -2.95 -18.18 -6.50
CA GLY A 30 -3.14 -18.24 -7.95
C GLY A 30 -4.21 -17.27 -8.49
N THR A 31 -4.66 -16.30 -7.70
CA THR A 31 -5.70 -15.33 -8.07
C THR A 31 -5.23 -14.24 -9.04
N PHE A 32 -3.93 -13.93 -9.07
CA PHE A 32 -3.33 -12.98 -10.02
C PHE A 32 -2.50 -13.70 -11.09
N PRO A 33 -2.36 -13.16 -12.32
CA PRO A 33 -1.43 -13.69 -13.33
C PRO A 33 0.01 -13.83 -12.78
N PRO A 34 0.73 -14.94 -13.05
CA PRO A 34 0.42 -15.99 -14.03
C PRO A 34 -0.47 -17.14 -13.50
N CYS A 35 -1.21 -16.92 -12.40
CA CYS A 35 -2.19 -17.84 -11.84
C CYS A 35 -1.60 -19.21 -11.47
N ARG A 36 -0.50 -19.19 -10.70
CA ARG A 36 0.20 -20.39 -10.25
C ARG A 36 -0.11 -20.71 -8.80
N CYS A 37 -0.39 -21.97 -8.52
CA CYS A 37 -0.62 -22.46 -7.16
C CYS A 37 -0.59 -24.00 -7.13
N SER A 38 -0.57 -24.56 -5.93
CA SER A 38 -0.73 -26.00 -5.69
C SER A 38 -1.69 -26.26 -4.51
N PRO A 39 -2.44 -27.38 -4.49
CA PRO A 39 -3.20 -27.78 -3.32
C PRO A 39 -2.32 -27.90 -2.06
N PRO A 40 -2.84 -27.63 -0.86
CA PRO A 40 -4.19 -27.16 -0.54
C PRO A 40 -4.37 -25.62 -0.59
N PHE A 41 -3.37 -24.85 -1.04
CA PHE A 41 -3.34 -23.38 -0.86
C PHE A 41 -4.06 -22.58 -1.95
N GLY A 42 -4.20 -23.14 -3.15
CA GLY A 42 -4.84 -22.49 -4.28
C GLY A 42 -6.31 -22.15 -4.03
N ILE A 43 -6.70 -20.89 -4.29
CA ILE A 43 -8.11 -20.48 -4.29
C ILE A 43 -8.80 -20.93 -5.58
N ILE A 44 -8.05 -20.98 -6.68
CA ILE A 44 -8.49 -21.54 -7.96
C ILE A 44 -7.77 -22.87 -8.24
N ASN A 45 -8.32 -23.68 -9.15
CA ASN A 45 -7.67 -24.91 -9.59
C ASN A 45 -6.56 -24.61 -10.62
N CYS A 46 -5.38 -24.18 -10.14
CA CYS A 46 -4.23 -23.90 -11.01
C CYS A 46 -3.72 -25.18 -11.67
N THR A 47 -3.37 -25.08 -12.96
CA THR A 47 -2.80 -26.20 -13.73
C THR A 47 -1.30 -26.38 -13.50
N ALA A 48 -0.62 -25.43 -12.88
CA ALA A 48 0.78 -25.48 -12.52
C ALA A 48 1.11 -24.54 -11.34
N GLY A 49 2.17 -24.86 -10.60
CA GLY A 49 2.67 -24.04 -9.50
C GLY A 49 3.21 -24.90 -8.36
N ASN A 50 3.87 -24.24 -7.40
CA ASN A 50 4.20 -24.84 -6.11
C ASN A 50 4.13 -23.76 -5.02
N SER A 51 2.99 -23.70 -4.34
CA SER A 51 2.68 -22.67 -3.33
C SER A 51 3.61 -22.69 -2.11
N THR A 52 4.37 -23.78 -1.87
CA THR A 52 5.34 -23.84 -0.76
C THR A 52 6.73 -23.32 -1.13
N VAL A 53 6.98 -23.00 -2.41
CA VAL A 53 8.31 -22.61 -2.92
C VAL A 53 8.25 -21.33 -3.75
N GLU A 54 7.33 -21.24 -4.72
CA GLU A 54 7.31 -20.17 -5.71
C GLU A 54 7.10 -18.76 -5.11
N PRO A 55 6.25 -18.54 -4.09
CA PRO A 55 6.14 -17.24 -3.43
C PRO A 55 7.48 -16.71 -2.87
N TYR A 56 8.31 -17.61 -2.30
CA TYR A 56 9.62 -17.24 -1.77
C TYR A 56 10.63 -16.93 -2.88
N VAL A 57 10.60 -17.70 -3.97
CA VAL A 57 11.45 -17.46 -5.16
C VAL A 57 11.11 -16.11 -5.79
N VAL A 58 9.83 -15.77 -5.91
CA VAL A 58 9.37 -14.49 -6.47
C VAL A 58 9.77 -13.34 -5.55
N ALA A 59 9.49 -13.42 -4.25
CA ALA A 59 9.91 -12.41 -3.28
C ALA A 59 11.44 -12.19 -3.27
N HIS A 60 12.22 -13.26 -3.32
CA HIS A 60 13.69 -13.19 -3.39
C HIS A 60 14.17 -12.48 -4.66
N ASN A 61 13.65 -12.89 -5.82
CA ASN A 61 14.01 -12.27 -7.10
C ASN A 61 13.54 -10.80 -7.20
N SER A 62 12.40 -10.45 -6.59
CA SER A 62 11.96 -9.06 -6.46
C SER A 62 12.97 -8.20 -5.68
N ILE A 63 13.50 -8.71 -4.56
CA ILE A 63 14.52 -8.02 -3.77
C ILE A 63 15.84 -7.89 -4.55
N LEU A 64 16.29 -8.95 -5.23
CA LEU A 64 17.50 -8.89 -6.07
C LEU A 64 17.38 -7.89 -7.21
N ALA A 65 16.23 -7.86 -7.90
CA ALA A 65 15.98 -6.92 -8.99
C ALA A 65 15.86 -5.47 -8.50
N HIS A 66 15.24 -5.24 -7.34
CA HIS A 66 15.26 -3.93 -6.67
C HIS A 66 16.70 -3.48 -6.36
N ALA A 67 17.51 -4.35 -5.73
CA ALA A 67 18.90 -4.04 -5.39
C ALA A 67 19.75 -3.75 -6.64
N SER A 68 19.56 -4.51 -7.72
CA SER A 68 20.22 -4.27 -9.01
C SER A 68 19.85 -2.91 -9.62
N ALA A 69 18.56 -2.57 -9.62
CA ALA A 69 18.08 -1.27 -10.11
C ALA A 69 18.56 -0.09 -9.26
N LEU A 70 18.59 -0.24 -7.93
CA LEU A 70 19.10 0.74 -6.98
C LEU A 70 20.61 0.98 -7.17
N ASN A 71 21.41 -0.08 -7.28
CA ASN A 71 22.85 0.02 -7.56
C ASN A 71 23.12 0.74 -8.89
N LEU A 72 22.41 0.34 -9.96
CA LEU A 72 22.48 1.02 -11.26
C LEU A 72 22.13 2.51 -11.15
N TYR A 73 21.13 2.87 -10.35
CA TYR A 73 20.77 4.27 -10.12
C TYR A 73 21.88 5.03 -9.39
N ARG A 74 22.35 4.49 -8.25
CA ARG A 74 23.39 5.09 -7.41
C ARG A 74 24.66 5.35 -8.21
N ASP A 75 25.12 4.35 -8.96
CA ASP A 75 26.44 4.34 -9.56
C ASP A 75 26.49 5.17 -10.87
N LYS A 76 25.36 5.30 -11.59
CA LYS A 76 25.31 5.98 -12.91
C LYS A 76 24.48 7.26 -12.96
N TYR A 77 23.47 7.42 -12.11
CA TYR A 77 22.47 8.48 -12.26
C TYR A 77 22.33 9.39 -11.04
N HIS A 78 22.57 8.91 -9.81
CA HIS A 78 22.35 9.68 -8.59
C HIS A 78 23.16 10.98 -8.53
N ALA A 79 24.43 10.96 -8.96
CA ALA A 79 25.30 12.15 -8.92
C ALA A 79 24.76 13.34 -9.72
N THR A 80 24.10 13.09 -10.87
CA THR A 80 23.54 14.13 -11.74
C THR A 80 22.06 14.39 -11.45
N GLN A 81 21.29 13.34 -11.16
CA GLN A 81 19.83 13.42 -11.05
C GLN A 81 19.34 13.75 -9.64
N LYS A 82 20.09 13.34 -8.60
CA LYS A 82 19.82 13.59 -7.17
C LYS A 82 18.41 13.16 -6.71
N GLY A 83 17.88 12.08 -7.30
CA GLY A 83 16.62 11.47 -6.90
C GLY A 83 16.79 10.32 -5.89
N VAL A 84 15.66 9.81 -5.41
CA VAL A 84 15.56 8.66 -4.49
C VAL A 84 14.90 7.50 -5.21
N VAL A 85 15.39 6.28 -4.94
CA VAL A 85 14.83 5.01 -5.42
C VAL A 85 14.37 4.18 -4.23
N CYS A 86 13.14 3.66 -4.28
CA CYS A 86 12.50 2.90 -3.23
C CYS A 86 11.75 1.67 -3.79
N ILE A 87 11.13 0.93 -2.88
CA ILE A 87 10.20 -0.16 -3.14
C ILE A 87 8.94 0.09 -2.30
N ASN A 88 7.77 -0.13 -2.87
CA ASN A 88 6.51 -0.04 -2.13
C ASN A 88 6.14 -1.44 -1.64
N VAL A 89 5.75 -1.58 -0.38
CA VAL A 89 5.43 -2.89 0.23
C VAL A 89 4.02 -2.82 0.80
N TYR A 90 3.14 -3.72 0.36
CA TYR A 90 1.77 -3.78 0.87
C TYR A 90 1.81 -4.16 2.35
N SER A 91 1.29 -3.30 3.22
CA SER A 91 1.32 -3.52 4.67
C SER A 91 -0.05 -3.98 5.14
N PHE A 92 -0.13 -5.25 5.54
CA PHE A 92 -1.35 -5.80 6.12
C PHE A 92 -1.65 -5.17 7.48
N TRP A 93 -2.94 -5.12 7.81
CA TRP A 93 -3.42 -4.62 9.08
C TRP A 93 -3.97 -5.77 9.90
N ASN A 94 -3.28 -6.09 10.99
CA ASN A 94 -3.63 -7.24 11.80
C ASN A 94 -4.20 -6.75 13.15
N TYR A 95 -5.05 -7.58 13.76
CA TYR A 95 -5.62 -7.36 15.07
C TYR A 95 -5.60 -8.70 15.81
N PRO A 96 -5.36 -8.76 17.13
CA PRO A 96 -5.24 -10.04 17.81
C PRO A 96 -6.58 -10.75 17.80
N TYR A 97 -6.59 -11.98 17.29
CA TYR A 97 -7.80 -12.79 17.20
C TYR A 97 -8.41 -13.08 18.58
N SER A 98 -7.56 -13.21 19.60
CA SER A 98 -7.95 -13.34 21.01
C SER A 98 -6.98 -12.53 21.90
N PRO A 99 -7.28 -12.27 23.18
CA PRO A 99 -6.34 -11.64 24.11
C PRO A 99 -5.17 -12.55 24.53
N SER A 100 -4.95 -13.69 23.85
CA SER A 100 -3.81 -14.55 24.13
C SER A 100 -2.48 -13.84 23.83
N SER A 101 -1.45 -14.11 24.63
CA SER A 101 -0.10 -13.57 24.39
C SER A 101 0.46 -14.00 23.02
N ALA A 102 0.02 -15.14 22.49
CA ALA A 102 0.38 -15.61 21.14
C ALA A 102 -0.20 -14.72 20.03
N ASP A 103 -1.49 -14.39 20.11
CA ASP A 103 -2.17 -13.53 19.12
C ASP A 103 -1.76 -12.06 19.24
N ILE A 104 -1.53 -11.58 20.46
CA ILE A 104 -0.95 -10.26 20.72
C ILE A 104 0.47 -10.20 20.12
N ALA A 105 1.32 -11.21 20.34
CA ALA A 105 2.64 -11.25 19.73
C ALA A 105 2.60 -11.41 18.20
N ALA A 106 1.63 -12.15 17.65
CA ALA A 106 1.42 -12.24 16.20
C ALA A 106 1.03 -10.89 15.59
N THR A 107 0.16 -10.15 16.28
CA THR A 107 -0.25 -8.78 15.95
C THR A 107 0.91 -7.79 16.05
N GLN A 108 1.70 -7.84 17.14
CA GLN A 108 2.86 -6.96 17.33
C GLN A 108 3.92 -7.14 16.24
N ARG A 109 4.05 -8.34 15.67
CA ARG A 109 4.89 -8.59 14.49
C ARG A 109 4.33 -7.99 13.18
N SER A 110 3.12 -7.42 13.17
CA SER A 110 2.36 -7.21 11.94
C SER A 110 1.35 -6.03 11.90
N SER A 111 1.37 -5.07 12.85
CA SER A 111 0.24 -4.09 12.99
C SER A 111 0.58 -2.65 13.37
N LEU A 112 -0.28 -1.74 12.89
CA LEU A 112 -0.69 -0.47 13.54
C LEU A 112 -2.25 -0.40 13.52
N ARG A 113 -2.91 0.71 13.92
CA ARG A 113 -4.32 0.73 14.45
C ARG A 113 -5.28 1.80 13.85
N THR A 114 -6.58 1.47 13.75
CA THR A 114 -7.70 2.18 13.03
C THR A 114 -8.58 3.06 13.96
N ILE A 115 -9.68 3.77 13.59
CA ILE A 115 -10.73 3.67 12.51
C ILE A 115 -11.10 5.09 11.96
N ARG A 116 -11.68 5.16 10.74
CA ARG A 116 -12.19 6.30 9.88
C ARG A 116 -11.29 6.56 8.65
N TYR A 117 -11.24 5.57 7.75
CA TYR A 117 -10.25 5.38 6.67
C TYR A 117 -9.39 6.60 6.31
N LEU A 118 -9.81 7.49 5.42
CA LEU A 118 -8.92 8.55 4.92
C LEU A 118 -8.47 9.57 6.00
N SER A 119 -9.36 10.03 6.87
CA SER A 119 -9.00 11.03 7.90
C SER A 119 -8.19 10.42 9.05
N SER A 120 -8.46 9.17 9.44
CA SER A 120 -7.72 8.50 10.50
C SER A 120 -6.41 7.89 10.03
N TYR A 121 -6.27 7.43 8.80
CA TYR A 121 -4.96 7.01 8.31
C TYR A 121 -4.01 8.21 8.23
N MET A 122 -4.48 9.38 7.79
CA MET A 122 -3.69 10.62 7.88
C MET A 122 -3.47 11.06 9.34
N GLY A 123 -4.45 10.89 10.23
CA GLY A 123 -4.30 11.13 11.67
C GLY A 123 -3.23 10.25 12.33
N SER A 124 -3.26 8.94 12.09
CA SER A 124 -2.24 7.97 12.54
C SER A 124 -0.87 8.25 11.93
N THR A 125 -0.82 8.68 10.66
CA THR A 125 0.42 9.12 10.00
C THR A 125 1.01 10.36 10.69
N LEU A 126 0.17 11.34 11.03
CA LEU A 126 0.57 12.53 11.78
C LEU A 126 1.02 12.19 13.21
N ALA A 127 0.36 11.23 13.88
CA ALA A 127 0.78 10.74 15.19
C ALA A 127 2.14 10.04 15.13
N ALA A 128 2.37 9.17 14.14
CA ALA A 128 3.66 8.51 13.92
C ALA A 128 4.79 9.52 13.63
N LEU A 129 4.51 10.53 12.81
CA LEU A 129 5.44 11.64 12.53
C LEU A 129 5.77 12.44 13.80
N ARG A 130 4.78 12.76 14.63
CA ARG A 130 4.98 13.42 15.93
C ARG A 130 5.78 12.55 16.91
N ASN A 131 5.66 11.22 16.82
CA ASN A 131 6.46 10.26 17.59
C ASN A 131 7.84 9.97 16.96
N GLY A 132 8.36 10.86 16.10
CA GLY A 132 9.71 10.77 15.53
C GLY A 132 9.85 9.88 14.28
N THR A 133 8.77 9.30 13.76
CA THR A 133 8.84 8.51 12.52
C THR A 133 9.14 9.41 11.32
N ASN A 134 10.11 9.03 10.47
CA ASN A 134 10.53 9.82 9.32
C ASN A 134 9.56 9.73 8.12
N VAL A 135 8.32 10.19 8.29
CA VAL A 135 7.33 10.28 7.20
C VAL A 135 7.54 11.56 6.38
N LYS A 136 7.53 11.44 5.04
CA LYS A 136 7.70 12.58 4.11
C LYS A 136 6.47 12.90 3.24
N GLY A 137 5.45 12.04 3.21
CA GLY A 137 4.26 12.24 2.40
C GLY A 137 3.22 11.14 2.62
N TYR A 138 2.04 11.33 2.03
CA TYR A 138 0.91 10.40 2.06
C TYR A 138 0.25 10.42 0.67
N PHE A 139 0.01 9.25 0.09
CA PHE A 139 -0.62 9.10 -1.22
C PHE A 139 -1.92 8.29 -1.07
N VAL A 140 -3.00 8.78 -1.67
CA VAL A 140 -4.31 8.12 -1.63
C VAL A 140 -4.41 7.13 -2.79
N TRP A 141 -4.59 5.84 -2.48
CA TRP A 141 -5.20 4.92 -3.44
C TRP A 141 -6.72 5.18 -3.47
N SER A 142 -7.30 5.66 -4.56
CA SER A 142 -6.70 6.06 -5.85
C SER A 142 -7.25 7.43 -6.33
N PHE A 143 -6.66 8.00 -7.38
CA PHE A 143 -7.12 9.29 -7.92
C PHE A 143 -8.45 9.18 -8.68
N LEU A 144 -8.61 8.11 -9.48
CA LEU A 144 -9.80 7.76 -10.26
C LEU A 144 -10.23 6.33 -9.90
N ASP A 145 -11.49 5.99 -10.13
CA ASP A 145 -11.89 4.58 -10.20
C ASP A 145 -11.10 3.87 -11.32
N VAL A 146 -10.62 2.67 -11.00
CA VAL A 146 -9.75 1.84 -11.85
C VAL A 146 -10.23 0.39 -11.81
N PHE A 147 -9.66 -0.45 -12.68
CA PHE A 147 -9.84 -1.89 -12.58
C PHE A 147 -9.07 -2.42 -11.35
N GLU A 148 -9.78 -2.99 -10.39
CA GLU A 148 -9.18 -3.62 -9.21
C GLU A 148 -8.95 -5.11 -9.45
N LEU A 149 -7.72 -5.59 -9.24
CA LEU A 149 -7.30 -6.95 -9.61
C LEU A 149 -8.10 -8.07 -8.92
N LEU A 150 -8.76 -7.79 -7.78
CA LEU A 150 -9.62 -8.73 -7.06
C LEU A 150 -11.13 -8.54 -7.27
N ALA A 151 -11.57 -7.38 -7.77
CA ALA A 151 -12.99 -6.97 -7.77
C ALA A 151 -13.49 -6.38 -9.10
N GLY A 152 -12.62 -6.29 -10.11
CA GLY A 152 -12.90 -5.65 -11.39
C GLY A 152 -13.30 -4.18 -11.21
N TYR A 153 -14.32 -3.75 -11.94
CA TYR A 153 -14.85 -2.38 -11.85
C TYR A 153 -15.87 -2.18 -10.72
N HIS A 154 -16.17 -3.22 -9.93
CA HIS A 154 -17.22 -3.17 -8.90
C HIS A 154 -16.76 -2.57 -7.56
N SER A 155 -15.49 -2.18 -7.42
CA SER A 155 -14.94 -1.56 -6.21
C SER A 155 -14.36 -0.16 -6.49
N PRO A 156 -15.20 0.90 -6.41
CA PRO A 156 -14.81 2.25 -6.80
C PRO A 156 -14.03 2.99 -5.70
N TYR A 157 -12.74 2.66 -5.52
CA TYR A 157 -11.84 3.28 -4.53
C TYR A 157 -11.41 4.73 -4.85
N GLY A 158 -11.63 5.20 -6.07
CA GLY A 158 -11.11 6.49 -6.53
C GLY A 158 -11.71 7.70 -5.82
N LEU A 159 -10.93 8.78 -5.71
CA LEU A 159 -11.46 10.10 -5.33
C LEU A 159 -12.44 10.64 -6.39
N HIS A 160 -12.25 10.29 -7.66
CA HIS A 160 -13.19 10.59 -8.75
C HIS A 160 -13.82 9.31 -9.27
N HIS A 161 -15.13 9.34 -9.47
CA HIS A 161 -15.85 8.30 -10.16
C HIS A 161 -15.52 8.32 -11.66
N VAL A 162 -15.45 7.13 -12.26
CA VAL A 162 -15.40 6.92 -13.71
C VAL A 162 -16.62 6.09 -14.07
N ASP A 163 -17.48 6.62 -14.94
CA ASP A 163 -18.52 5.80 -15.57
C ASP A 163 -17.85 4.95 -16.66
N PHE A 164 -17.93 3.62 -16.53
CA PHE A 164 -17.34 2.67 -17.48
C PHE A 164 -18.35 2.16 -18.52
N GLU A 165 -19.64 2.47 -18.37
CA GLU A 165 -20.69 2.14 -19.34
C GLU A 165 -20.80 3.21 -20.44
N ASP A 166 -20.46 4.47 -20.13
CA ASP A 166 -20.35 5.56 -21.11
C ASP A 166 -19.00 5.48 -21.87
N PRO A 167 -18.97 5.33 -23.21
CA PRO A 167 -17.75 5.27 -24.00
C PRO A 167 -16.83 6.51 -23.91
N SER A 168 -17.35 7.66 -23.49
CA SER A 168 -16.58 8.88 -23.23
C SER A 168 -15.83 8.85 -21.89
N LEU A 169 -16.14 7.88 -21.03
CA LEU A 169 -15.56 7.67 -19.69
C LEU A 169 -15.56 8.96 -18.85
N PRO A 170 -16.71 9.60 -18.57
CA PRO A 170 -16.77 10.85 -17.84
C PRO A 170 -16.22 10.67 -16.40
N ARG A 171 -15.52 11.70 -15.89
CA ARG A 171 -14.94 11.72 -14.54
C ARG A 171 -15.73 12.67 -13.66
N GLN A 172 -16.21 12.20 -12.50
CA GLN A 172 -16.99 12.99 -11.55
C GLN A 172 -16.34 13.00 -10.16
N PRO A 173 -16.05 14.16 -9.54
CA PRO A 173 -15.47 14.21 -8.20
C PRO A 173 -16.45 13.66 -7.16
N LYS A 174 -16.00 12.73 -6.31
CA LYS A 174 -16.81 12.24 -5.18
C LYS A 174 -16.71 13.22 -4.00
N LEU A 175 -17.55 13.02 -2.97
CA LEU A 175 -17.47 13.77 -1.71
C LEU A 175 -16.07 13.69 -1.06
N SER A 176 -15.36 12.56 -1.24
CA SER A 176 -13.98 12.38 -0.79
C SER A 176 -12.99 13.30 -1.52
N ALA A 177 -13.14 13.53 -2.84
CA ALA A 177 -12.33 14.51 -3.56
C ALA A 177 -12.57 15.94 -3.05
N HIS A 178 -13.82 16.32 -2.82
CA HIS A 178 -14.16 17.64 -2.27
C HIS A 178 -13.58 17.84 -0.86
N TRP A 179 -13.73 16.84 0.02
CA TRP A 179 -13.13 16.86 1.36
C TRP A 179 -11.59 16.95 1.29
N TYR A 180 -10.95 16.11 0.49
CA TYR A 180 -9.49 16.07 0.37
C TYR A 180 -8.94 17.38 -0.23
N SER A 181 -9.66 17.98 -1.19
CA SER A 181 -9.31 19.28 -1.77
C SER A 181 -9.37 20.42 -0.75
N LYS A 182 -10.36 20.43 0.15
CA LYS A 182 -10.46 21.39 1.26
C LYS A 182 -9.37 21.17 2.31
N PHE A 183 -9.08 19.92 2.64
CA PHE A 183 -8.02 19.54 3.57
C PHE A 183 -6.64 20.01 3.06
N LEU A 184 -6.32 19.77 1.78
CA LEU A 184 -5.07 20.21 1.16
C LEU A 184 -4.94 21.75 1.07
N ARG A 185 -6.05 22.49 1.07
CA ARG A 185 -6.06 23.96 1.17
C ARG A 185 -6.10 24.49 2.61
N SER A 186 -5.98 23.61 3.62
CA SER A 186 -6.07 23.94 5.04
C SER A 186 -7.39 24.60 5.46
N GLU A 187 -8.47 24.44 4.66
CA GLU A 187 -9.82 24.92 4.99
C GLU A 187 -10.46 24.09 6.12
N ILE A 188 -10.04 22.83 6.26
CA ILE A 188 -10.51 21.87 7.27
C ILE A 188 -9.33 21.07 7.82
N GLY A 189 -9.36 20.76 9.12
CA GLY A 189 -8.33 19.97 9.81
C GLY A 189 -8.75 18.52 10.09
N ILE A 190 -7.79 17.70 10.51
CA ILE A 190 -8.05 16.36 11.07
C ILE A 190 -8.35 16.53 12.55
N ASN A 191 -9.60 16.27 12.96
CA ASN A 191 -9.99 16.24 14.38
C ASN A 191 -9.56 14.90 15.00
N ILE A 192 -8.41 14.92 15.69
CA ILE A 192 -7.82 13.75 16.38
C ILE A 192 -8.63 13.36 17.63
N ASP A 193 -9.25 14.32 18.30
CA ASP A 193 -10.00 14.08 19.55
C ASP A 193 -11.26 13.23 19.30
N SER A 194 -11.76 13.21 18.06
CA SER A 194 -12.85 12.32 17.60
C SER A 194 -12.38 10.92 17.16
N ILE A 195 -11.09 10.61 17.32
CA ILE A 195 -10.43 9.36 16.91
C ILE A 195 -9.81 8.66 18.14
N ILE A 196 -9.33 9.43 19.12
CA ILE A 196 -8.89 8.93 20.42
C ILE A 196 -10.08 8.97 21.38
N GLY A 197 -10.74 7.83 21.60
CA GLY A 197 -11.73 7.69 22.67
C GLY A 197 -11.11 7.92 24.06
N PRO A 198 -11.93 8.21 25.10
CA PRO A 198 -11.44 8.65 26.41
C PRO A 198 -10.56 7.63 27.16
N ASP A 199 -10.58 6.36 26.76
CA ASP A 199 -9.91 5.23 27.46
C ASP A 199 -8.37 5.20 27.28
N ALA A 200 -7.74 6.31 26.90
CA ALA A 200 -6.29 6.43 26.72
C ALA A 200 -5.53 6.87 28.00
N HIS A 201 -6.23 7.02 29.13
CA HIS A 201 -5.69 7.59 30.36
C HIS A 201 -5.58 6.62 31.55
N GLU A 202 -6.00 5.35 31.42
CA GLU A 202 -5.83 4.36 32.48
C GLU A 202 -4.78 3.32 32.11
N HIS A 203 -3.54 3.61 32.52
CA HIS A 203 -2.54 2.59 32.79
C HIS A 203 -2.25 2.68 34.30
N PRO A 204 -2.77 1.75 35.11
CA PRO A 204 -2.23 1.54 36.45
C PRO A 204 -0.80 1.01 36.30
N ASP A 205 0.13 1.57 37.05
CA ASP A 205 1.39 0.92 37.37
C ASP A 205 1.12 -0.13 38.47
N ASP A 206 1.42 -1.40 38.19
CA ASP A 206 1.72 -2.48 39.17
C ASP A 206 2.31 -3.71 38.41
#